data_AF-A0A973JRY5-F1
#
_entry.id   AF-A0A973JRY5-F1
#
_cell.length_a   1.000
_cell.length_b   1.000
_cell.length_c   1.000
_cell.angle_alpha   90.00
_cell.angle_beta   90.00
_cell.angle_gamma   90.00
#
_symmetry.space_group_name_H-M   'P 1'
#
loop_
_entity.id
_entity.type
_entity.pdbx_description
1 polymer ?
#
loop_
_entity_poly.entity_id
_entity_poly.type
_entity_poly.pdbx_seq_one_letter_code
_entity_poly.pdbx_strand_id
1 'polypeptide(L)'
;HGKRFALVGDPDILLGMMSLIMEMGGEPVHVVCTNGDKNFEAEANELLASSPFGANGTVYAGKDMWHLRSLLFTDPVDVMIGNSYAKFLMQDTGTPLVRIGFPLFDRHHLHRQPIIGYQGALNLVTMLVNTVLDELDRKTEGSASFDVIR
;
A
#
# COMPACT_ATOMS: atom_id res chain seq x y z
N HIS A 1 -11.81 5.32 -3.18
CA HIS A 1 -12.51 4.35 -4.05
C HIS A 1 -11.76 4.24 -5.38
N GLY A 2 -11.52 3.02 -5.87
CA GLY A 2 -10.83 2.73 -7.14
C GLY A 2 -9.35 3.10 -7.18
N LYS A 3 -8.73 3.36 -6.01
CA LYS A 3 -7.30 3.66 -5.92
C LYS A 3 -6.50 2.36 -5.98
N ARG A 4 -5.42 2.37 -6.77
CA ARG A 4 -4.55 1.20 -6.98
C ARG A 4 -3.42 1.21 -5.96
N PHE A 5 -3.22 0.09 -5.29
CA PHE A 5 -2.21 -0.08 -4.24
C PHE A 5 -1.17 -1.13 -4.60
N ALA A 6 0.08 -0.83 -4.27
CA ALA A 6 1.15 -1.82 -4.19
C ALA A 6 1.55 -2.05 -2.73
N LEU A 7 1.73 -3.30 -2.32
CA LEU A 7 2.01 -3.69 -0.95
C LEU A 7 3.30 -4.50 -0.88
N VAL A 8 4.15 -4.20 0.10
CA VAL A 8 5.32 -5.01 0.43
C VAL A 8 5.49 -5.15 1.95
N GLY A 9 5.69 -6.38 2.41
CA GLY A 9 5.80 -6.67 3.84
C GLY A 9 5.77 -8.15 4.15
N ASP A 10 5.53 -8.45 5.43
CA ASP A 10 5.36 -9.81 5.94
C ASP A 10 3.96 -10.37 5.64
N PRO A 11 3.79 -11.71 5.58
CA PRO A 11 2.54 -12.36 5.16
C PRO A 11 1.29 -11.86 5.89
N ASP A 12 1.30 -11.89 7.23
CA ASP A 12 0.12 -11.56 8.04
C ASP A 12 -0.28 -10.08 7.90
N ILE A 13 0.72 -9.19 7.84
CA ILE A 13 0.49 -7.75 7.66
C ILE A 13 -0.13 -7.51 6.28
N LEU A 14 0.36 -8.19 5.24
CA LEU A 14 -0.17 -8.04 3.89
C LEU A 14 -1.62 -8.51 3.80
N LEU A 15 -1.96 -9.66 4.38
CA LEU A 15 -3.35 -10.15 4.40
C LEU A 15 -4.28 -9.14 5.10
N GLY A 16 -3.88 -8.65 6.28
CA GLY A 16 -4.67 -7.65 7.02
C GLY A 16 -4.84 -6.34 6.25
N MET A 17 -3.76 -5.86 5.61
CA MET A 17 -3.80 -4.63 4.80
C MET A 17 -4.63 -4.80 3.53
N MET A 18 -4.56 -5.94 2.86
CA MET A 18 -5.39 -6.25 1.70
C MET A 18 -6.88 -6.23 2.06
N SER A 19 -7.26 -6.87 3.17
CA SER A 19 -8.65 -6.87 3.65
C SER A 19 -9.14 -5.44 3.87
N LEU A 20 -8.37 -4.63 4.61
CA LEU A 20 -8.72 -3.25 4.89
C LEU A 20 -8.84 -2.40 3.61
N ILE A 21 -7.93 -2.57 2.66
CA ILE A 21 -7.94 -1.82 1.39
C ILE A 21 -9.18 -2.17 0.57
N MET A 22 -9.55 -3.45 0.49
CA MET A 22 -10.74 -3.88 -0.23
C MET A 22 -12.03 -3.39 0.44
N GLU A 23 -12.08 -3.35 1.78
CA GLU A 23 -13.21 -2.78 2.54
C GLU A 23 -13.40 -1.28 2.24
N MET A 24 -12.31 -0.53 2.03
CA MET A 24 -12.35 0.88 1.61
C MET A 24 -12.67 1.07 0.11
N GLY A 25 -12.83 -0.02 -0.64
CA GLY A 25 -13.01 0.01 -2.10
C GLY A 25 -11.74 0.44 -2.85
N GLY A 26 -10.56 0.09 -2.34
CA GLY A 26 -9.28 0.19 -3.03
C GLY A 26 -8.89 -1.16 -3.65
N GLU A 27 -8.05 -1.11 -4.68
CA GLU A 27 -7.60 -2.28 -5.43
C GLU A 27 -6.13 -2.61 -5.08
N PRO A 28 -5.86 -3.69 -4.33
CA PRO A 28 -4.50 -4.17 -4.09
C PRO A 28 -3.97 -4.91 -5.33
N VAL A 29 -3.34 -4.17 -6.24
CA VAL A 29 -2.92 -4.69 -7.56
C VAL A 29 -1.65 -5.53 -7.44
N HIS A 30 -0.63 -5.03 -6.75
CA HIS A 30 0.67 -5.71 -6.63
C HIS A 30 0.94 -6.03 -5.17
N VAL A 31 0.86 -7.30 -4.79
CA VAL A 31 1.15 -7.75 -3.42
C VAL A 31 2.44 -8.56 -3.43
N VAL A 32 3.52 -8.01 -2.89
CA VAL A 32 4.85 -8.64 -2.89
C VAL A 32 5.23 -9.07 -1.48
N CYS A 33 5.47 -10.37 -1.31
CA CYS A 33 5.86 -10.96 -0.04
C CYS A 33 7.15 -11.79 -0.22
N THR A 34 8.27 -11.31 0.30
CA THR A 34 9.58 -11.97 0.08
C THR A 34 9.72 -13.26 0.87
N ASN A 35 9.15 -13.31 2.08
CA ASN A 35 9.07 -14.47 2.96
C ASN A 35 7.74 -15.23 2.84
N GLY A 36 6.99 -15.01 1.76
CA GLY A 36 5.72 -15.69 1.53
C GLY A 36 5.91 -17.16 1.13
N ASP A 37 5.18 -18.04 1.81
CA ASP A 37 5.07 -19.46 1.45
C ASP A 37 3.89 -19.70 0.50
N LYS A 38 3.81 -20.92 -0.05
CA LYS A 38 2.67 -21.35 -0.91
C LYS A 38 1.31 -21.26 -0.20
N ASN A 39 1.29 -21.42 1.12
CA ASN A 39 0.07 -21.30 1.91
C ASN A 39 -0.44 -19.86 1.93
N PHE A 40 0.47 -18.89 2.12
CA PHE A 40 0.14 -17.47 2.05
C PHE A 40 -0.37 -17.09 0.66
N GLU A 41 0.26 -17.59 -0.39
CA GLU A 41 -0.19 -17.31 -1.76
C GLU A 41 -1.62 -17.83 -2.00
N ALA A 42 -1.96 -19.02 -1.50
CA ALA A 42 -3.32 -19.55 -1.59
C ALA A 42 -4.33 -18.68 -0.81
N GLU A 43 -4.02 -18.33 0.44
CA GLU A 43 -4.88 -17.52 1.30
C GLU A 43 -5.08 -16.10 0.75
N ALA A 44 -4.00 -15.47 0.25
CA ALA A 44 -4.05 -14.15 -0.35
C ALA A 44 -4.90 -14.14 -1.64
N ASN A 45 -4.78 -15.19 -2.48
CA ASN A 45 -5.60 -15.31 -3.67
C ASN A 45 -7.09 -15.57 -3.36
N GLU A 46 -7.39 -16.36 -2.32
CA GLU A 46 -8.77 -16.55 -1.84
C GLU A 46 -9.35 -15.22 -1.33
N LEU A 47 -8.55 -14.46 -0.57
CA LEU A 47 -8.93 -13.14 -0.07
C LEU A 47 -9.20 -12.16 -1.22
N LEU A 48 -8.36 -12.13 -2.26
CA LEU A 48 -8.59 -11.31 -3.46
C LEU A 48 -9.88 -11.73 -4.21
N ALA A 49 -10.16 -13.04 -4.29
CA ALA A 49 -11.36 -13.55 -4.95
C ALA A 49 -12.65 -13.22 -4.19
N SER A 50 -12.57 -12.92 -2.88
CA SER A 50 -13.73 -12.62 -2.04
C SER A 50 -14.40 -11.27 -2.37
N SER A 51 -13.70 -10.36 -3.05
CA SER A 51 -14.14 -9.00 -3.30
C SER A 51 -13.95 -8.60 -4.76
N PRO A 52 -14.90 -7.84 -5.37
CA PRO A 52 -14.72 -7.35 -6.73
C PRO A 52 -13.48 -6.44 -6.89
N PHE A 53 -13.04 -5.78 -5.81
CA PHE A 53 -11.84 -4.94 -5.82
C PHE A 53 -10.52 -5.74 -5.87
N GLY A 54 -10.56 -7.05 -5.60
CA GLY A 54 -9.41 -7.94 -5.73
C GLY A 54 -9.21 -8.52 -7.13
N ALA A 55 -10.13 -8.26 -8.07
CA ALA A 55 -10.10 -8.88 -9.41
C ALA A 55 -8.82 -8.59 -10.21
N ASN A 56 -8.22 -7.41 -9.99
CA ASN A 56 -6.96 -7.00 -10.63
C ASN A 56 -5.71 -7.30 -9.79
N GLY A 57 -5.88 -7.93 -8.63
CA GLY A 57 -4.80 -8.21 -7.69
C GLY A 57 -3.96 -9.40 -8.11
N THR A 58 -2.64 -9.26 -8.02
CA THR A 58 -1.68 -10.35 -8.22
C THR A 58 -0.77 -10.46 -7.00
N VAL A 59 -0.64 -11.68 -6.49
CA VAL A 59 0.23 -12.02 -5.35
C VAL A 59 1.55 -12.57 -5.87
N TYR A 60 2.64 -12.07 -5.31
CA TYR A 60 4.00 -12.43 -5.67
C TYR A 60 4.75 -12.91 -4.42
N ALA A 61 4.67 -14.22 -4.15
CA ALA A 61 5.43 -14.88 -3.10
C ALA A 61 6.90 -15.15 -3.52
N GLY A 62 7.84 -14.98 -2.59
CA GLY A 62 9.27 -15.20 -2.82
C GLY A 62 9.93 -14.16 -3.74
N LYS A 63 9.27 -13.02 -3.98
CA LYS A 63 9.80 -11.91 -4.79
C LYS A 63 10.29 -10.77 -3.91
N ASP A 64 11.25 -10.02 -4.43
CA ASP A 64 11.87 -8.91 -3.72
C ASP A 64 11.33 -7.54 -4.18
N MET A 65 11.83 -6.48 -3.56
CA MET A 65 11.49 -5.10 -3.91
C MET A 65 11.99 -4.69 -5.30
N TRP A 66 13.01 -5.35 -5.86
CA TRP A 66 13.48 -5.07 -7.22
C TRP A 66 12.49 -5.57 -8.27
N HIS A 67 11.83 -6.70 -8.00
CA HIS A 67 10.70 -7.15 -8.81
C HIS A 67 9.55 -6.15 -8.69
N LEU A 68 9.23 -5.68 -7.48
CA LEU A 68 8.21 -4.66 -7.27
C LEU A 68 8.50 -3.38 -8.06
N ARG A 69 9.76 -2.94 -8.08
CA ARG A 69 10.21 -1.80 -8.90
C ARG A 69 9.80 -1.94 -10.36
N SER A 70 10.04 -3.13 -10.93
CA SER A 70 9.74 -3.40 -12.34
C SER A 70 8.23 -3.38 -12.58
N LEU A 71 7.45 -3.95 -11.67
CA LEU A 71 5.98 -3.93 -11.72
C LEU A 71 5.43 -2.50 -11.69
N LEU A 72 5.96 -1.65 -10.81
CA LEU A 72 5.55 -0.26 -10.70
C LEU A 72 5.85 0.57 -11.96
N PHE A 73 6.84 0.19 -12.77
CA PHE A 73 7.10 0.81 -14.07
C PHE A 73 6.17 0.31 -15.17
N THR A 74 5.89 -1.00 -15.22
CA THR A 74 5.03 -1.59 -16.25
C THR A 74 3.55 -1.29 -16.02
N ASP A 75 3.16 -1.25 -14.75
CA ASP A 75 1.78 -1.08 -14.33
C ASP A 75 1.71 -0.15 -13.10
N PRO A 76 1.63 1.17 -13.33
CA PRO A 76 1.73 2.17 -12.27
C PRO A 76 0.52 2.16 -11.34
N VAL A 77 0.79 2.34 -10.05
CA VAL A 77 -0.22 2.41 -8.99
C VAL A 77 -0.26 3.81 -8.37
N ASP A 78 -1.35 4.11 -7.66
CA ASP A 78 -1.52 5.40 -7.00
C ASP A 78 -0.68 5.51 -5.72
N VAL A 79 -0.65 4.44 -4.91
CA VAL A 79 -0.04 4.45 -3.58
C VAL A 79 0.69 3.14 -3.33
N MET A 80 1.87 3.23 -2.72
CA MET A 80 2.65 2.09 -2.25
C MET A 80 2.64 2.04 -0.72
N ILE A 81 2.50 0.85 -0.14
CA ILE A 81 2.59 0.62 1.30
C ILE A 81 3.76 -0.31 1.57
N GLY A 82 4.61 0.08 2.50
CA GLY A 82 5.72 -0.77 2.94
C GLY A 82 6.64 -0.11 3.94
N ASN A 83 7.85 -0.66 4.04
CA ASN A 83 8.86 -0.24 4.99
C ASN A 83 9.79 0.87 4.43
N SER A 84 10.80 1.28 5.19
CA SER A 84 11.71 2.37 4.78
C SER A 84 12.51 2.06 3.51
N TYR A 85 12.74 0.79 3.16
CA TYR A 85 13.46 0.43 1.93
C TYR A 85 12.67 0.80 0.67
N ALA A 86 11.34 0.79 0.74
CA ALA A 86 10.47 1.22 -0.35
C ALA A 86 10.64 2.71 -0.70
N LYS A 87 11.38 3.51 0.10
CA LYS A 87 11.74 4.88 -0.25
C LYS A 87 12.56 4.95 -1.55
N PHE A 88 13.40 3.96 -1.83
CA PHE A 88 14.16 3.90 -3.08
C PHE A 88 13.22 3.70 -4.29
N LEU A 89 12.17 2.89 -4.11
CA LEU A 89 11.13 2.71 -5.12
C LEU A 89 10.37 4.01 -5.36
N MET A 90 10.00 4.73 -4.29
CA MET A 90 9.35 6.05 -4.39
C MET A 90 10.20 7.05 -5.20
N GLN A 91 11.53 7.04 -5.00
CA GLN A 91 12.43 7.90 -5.76
C GLN A 91 12.47 7.53 -7.26
N ASP A 92 12.46 6.23 -7.56
CA ASP A 92 12.60 5.72 -8.93
C ASP A 92 11.31 5.80 -9.74
N THR A 93 10.17 5.48 -9.13
CA THR A 93 8.87 5.37 -9.82
C THR A 93 7.99 6.61 -9.62
N GLY A 94 8.33 7.47 -8.67
CA GLY A 94 7.52 8.62 -8.29
C GLY A 94 6.25 8.27 -7.51
N THR A 95 6.04 6.99 -7.17
CA THR A 95 4.84 6.53 -6.47
C THR A 95 4.93 6.84 -4.98
N PRO A 96 3.94 7.55 -4.37
CA PRO A 96 3.98 7.92 -2.96
C PRO A 96 3.97 6.69 -2.04
N LEU A 97 4.77 6.76 -0.97
CA LEU A 97 4.96 5.69 -0.01
C LEU A 97 4.29 5.99 1.34
N VAL A 98 3.34 5.14 1.72
CA VAL A 98 2.80 5.03 3.08
C VAL A 98 3.65 4.03 3.88
N ARG A 99 4.19 4.49 5.00
CA ARG A 99 5.13 3.73 5.83
C ARG A 99 4.39 2.91 6.87
N ILE A 100 4.14 1.64 6.55
CA ILE A 100 3.52 0.66 7.43
C ILE A 100 4.30 -0.65 7.31
N GLY A 101 4.63 -1.25 8.45
CA GLY A 101 5.42 -2.48 8.54
C GLY A 101 6.78 -2.24 9.17
N PHE A 102 7.74 -3.11 8.86
CA PHE A 102 9.06 -3.11 9.47
C PHE A 102 10.17 -3.30 8.41
N PRO A 103 11.35 -2.66 8.55
CA PRO A 103 11.71 -1.63 9.52
C PRO A 103 11.37 -0.20 9.06
N LEU A 104 11.10 0.70 10.02
CA LEU A 104 10.89 2.13 9.79
C LEU A 104 12.03 2.96 10.40
N PHE A 105 13.06 3.23 9.61
CA PHE A 105 14.26 3.95 10.06
C PHE A 105 14.18 5.46 9.81
N ASP A 106 13.46 5.88 8.76
CA ASP A 106 13.46 7.28 8.31
C ASP A 106 12.34 8.13 8.95
N ARG A 107 11.60 7.58 9.91
CA ARG A 107 10.55 8.27 10.68
C ARG A 107 10.63 7.89 12.14
N HIS A 108 10.40 8.87 13.01
CA HIS A 108 10.43 8.67 14.46
C HIS A 108 9.03 8.33 15.00
N HIS A 109 8.99 7.48 16.02
CA HIS A 109 7.80 7.19 16.83
C HIS A 109 6.61 6.50 16.14
N LEU A 110 6.69 6.16 14.85
CA LEU A 110 5.62 5.42 14.17
C LEU A 110 5.32 4.05 14.81
N HIS A 111 6.30 3.43 15.46
CA HIS A 111 6.11 2.19 16.22
C HIS A 111 5.14 2.31 17.41
N ARG A 112 4.81 3.53 17.86
CA ARG A 112 3.85 3.77 18.95
C ARG A 112 2.41 3.77 18.47
N GLN A 113 2.18 3.88 17.16
CA GLN A 113 0.83 3.90 16.61
C GLN A 113 0.32 2.46 16.47
N PRO A 114 -0.82 2.12 17.08
CA PRO A 114 -1.40 0.80 16.87
C PRO A 114 -1.87 0.68 15.42
N ILE A 115 -1.68 -0.51 14.86
CA ILE A 115 -2.19 -0.92 13.54
C ILE A 115 -3.25 -2.02 13.64
N ILE A 116 -3.49 -2.55 14.85
CA ILE A 116 -4.44 -3.64 15.12
C ILE A 116 -5.69 -3.09 15.82
N GLY A 117 -6.84 -3.72 15.57
CA GLY A 117 -8.14 -3.39 16.16
C GLY A 117 -8.74 -2.10 15.56
N TYR A 118 -9.89 -1.68 16.07
CA TYR A 118 -10.60 -0.51 15.54
C TYR A 118 -9.77 0.78 15.61
N GLN A 119 -9.01 0.96 16.70
CA GLN A 119 -8.10 2.09 16.82
C GLN A 119 -6.99 2.05 15.76
N GLY A 120 -6.47 0.86 15.46
CA GLY A 120 -5.46 0.68 14.43
C GLY A 120 -6.00 0.93 13.03
N ALA A 121 -7.19 0.41 12.72
CA ALA A 121 -7.87 0.70 11.46
C ALA A 121 -8.06 2.21 11.26
N LEU A 122 -8.55 2.94 12.28
CA LEU A 122 -8.71 4.40 12.20
C LEU A 122 -7.38 5.11 11.88
N ASN A 123 -6.28 4.70 12.51
CA ASN A 123 -4.96 5.26 12.24
C ASN A 123 -4.51 4.97 10.80
N LEU A 124 -4.68 3.73 10.33
CA LEU A 124 -4.30 3.31 8.99
C LEU A 124 -5.08 4.09 7.92
N VAL A 125 -6.41 4.23 8.10
CA VAL A 125 -7.25 5.03 7.20
C VAL A 125 -6.81 6.48 7.19
N THR A 126 -6.55 7.06 8.35
CA THR A 126 -6.08 8.46 8.46
C THR A 126 -4.76 8.67 7.71
N MET A 127 -3.81 7.74 7.86
CA MET A 127 -2.52 7.80 7.15
C MET A 127 -2.69 7.67 5.63
N LEU A 128 -3.54 6.75 5.17
CA LEU A 128 -3.78 6.52 3.76
C LEU A 128 -4.43 7.73 3.09
N VAL A 129 -5.51 8.25 3.68
CA VAL A 129 -6.26 9.39 3.12
C VAL A 129 -5.38 10.63 3.06
N ASN A 130 -4.67 10.96 4.15
CA ASN A 130 -3.78 12.13 4.17
C ASN A 130 -2.66 12.01 3.13
N THR A 131 -2.08 10.82 2.94
CA THR A 131 -1.05 10.63 1.91
C THR A 131 -1.60 10.85 0.50
N VAL A 132 -2.84 10.43 0.23
CA VAL A 132 -3.49 10.66 -1.06
C VAL A 132 -3.79 12.15 -1.27
N LEU A 133 -4.24 12.85 -0.22
CA LEU A 133 -4.52 14.29 -0.28
C LEU A 133 -3.24 15.11 -0.47
N ASP A 134 -2.16 14.77 0.26
CA ASP A 134 -0.85 15.40 0.11
C ASP A 134 -0.32 15.28 -1.33
N GLU A 135 -0.47 14.09 -1.93
CA GLU A 135 -0.07 13.88 -3.32
C GLU A 135 -0.97 14.65 -4.31
N LEU A 136 -2.26 14.82 -3.99
CA LEU A 136 -3.17 15.59 -4.84
C LEU A 136 -2.86 17.09 -4.78
N ASP A 137 -2.52 17.60 -3.60
CA ASP A 137 -2.04 18.98 -3.41
C ASP A 137 -0.73 19.23 -4.16
N ARG A 138 0.21 18.29 -4.07
CA ARG A 138 1.47 18.35 -4.82
C ARG A 138 1.25 18.41 -6.33
N LYS A 139 0.26 17.69 -6.85
CA LYS A 139 -0.10 17.72 -8.28
C LYS A 139 -0.84 18.99 -8.69
N THR A 140 -1.45 19.71 -7.74
CA THR A 140 -2.32 20.86 -8.02
C THR A 140 -1.72 22.20 -7.59
N GLU A 141 -0.47 22.24 -7.10
CA GLU A 141 0.26 23.39 -6.52
C GLU A 141 0.32 24.67 -7.38
N GLY A 142 -0.09 24.62 -8.66
CA GLY A 142 -0.20 25.78 -9.55
C GLY A 142 -1.49 25.83 -10.38
N SER A 143 -2.50 25.06 -10.01
CA SER A 143 -3.75 24.89 -10.76
C SER A 143 -4.96 25.50 -10.03
N ALA A 144 -6.04 25.74 -10.76
CA ALA A 144 -7.31 26.19 -10.18
C ALA A 144 -7.99 25.13 -9.28
N SER A 145 -7.50 23.89 -9.27
CA SER A 145 -8.02 22.78 -8.45
C SER A 145 -7.33 22.66 -7.09
N PHE A 146 -6.60 23.69 -6.67
CA PHE A 146 -6.01 23.77 -5.34
C PHE A 146 -7.06 24.25 -4.31
N ASP A 147 -7.98 23.35 -3.99
CA ASP A 147 -9.11 23.63 -3.10
C ASP A 147 -8.75 23.59 -1.62
N VAL A 148 -9.35 24.50 -0.84
CA VAL A 148 -9.19 24.55 0.62
C VAL A 148 -10.02 23.47 1.34
N ILE A 149 -11.12 23.03 0.73
CA ILE A 149 -12.04 22.01 1.29
C ILE A 149 -12.06 20.81 0.34
N ARG A 150 -11.88 19.60 0.90
CA ARG A 150 -11.77 18.33 0.19
C ARG A 150 -12.70 17.30 0.81
#